data_AF-A0A7W8HG54-F1
#
_entry.id   AF-A0A7W8HG54-F1
#
_cell.length_a   1.000
_cell.length_b   1.000
_cell.length_c   1.000
_cell.angle_alpha   90.00
_cell.angle_beta   90.00
_cell.angle_gamma   90.00
#
_symmetry.space_group_name_H-M   'P 1'
#
loop_
_entity.id
_entity.type
_entity.pdbx_description
1 polymer ?
#
loop_
_entity_poly.entity_id
_entity_poly.type
_entity_poly.pdbx_seq_one_letter_code
_entity_poly.pdbx_strand_id
1 'polypeptide(L)'
;MDYYLIQNGGDRTVIRSDAPVPGANVIPDELVHAVFDCMDAGIPFRLVDGQLELASDLRPSRHATYDWERRAWVDARTLGEMKAQKWAEVRATRDAKEFGGFTWDGSIFDSDAMSQSRIMGAAQLAQLDPGFQIDWTLADNTVRSLSAVDMLAVGVALGAHVAAQHATARELRAQIHAAADHQAVEAVAWPD
;
A
#
# COMPACT_ATOMS: atom_id res chain seq x y z
N MET A 1 -35.53 15.22 31.77
CA MET A 1 -34.99 14.84 30.44
C MET A 1 -33.49 14.74 30.53
N ASP A 2 -32.99 13.52 30.41
CA ASP A 2 -31.56 13.25 30.42
C ASP A 2 -31.11 12.90 29.00
N TYR A 3 -29.80 13.01 28.76
CA TYR A 3 -29.16 12.54 27.54
C TYR A 3 -28.61 11.13 27.76
N TYR A 4 -28.79 10.26 26.77
CA TYR A 4 -28.40 8.86 26.79
C TYR A 4 -27.52 8.56 25.57
N LEU A 5 -26.35 7.97 25.81
CA LEU A 5 -25.43 7.49 24.77
C LEU A 5 -25.64 5.99 24.54
N ILE A 6 -25.97 5.63 23.31
CA ILE A 6 -25.98 4.24 22.83
C ILE A 6 -24.69 4.00 22.04
N GLN A 7 -23.98 2.92 22.36
CA GLN A 7 -22.72 2.54 21.71
C GLN A 7 -22.85 1.14 21.10
N ASN A 8 -22.83 1.04 19.76
CA ASN A 8 -22.97 -0.22 19.03
C ASN A 8 -21.82 -0.40 18.03
N GLY A 9 -20.83 -1.23 18.36
CA GLY A 9 -19.81 -1.67 17.39
C GLY A 9 -19.04 -0.55 16.66
N GLY A 10 -18.95 0.65 17.25
CA GLY A 10 -18.31 1.83 16.65
C GLY A 10 -19.28 2.98 16.35
N ASP A 11 -20.56 2.68 16.13
CA ASP A 11 -21.61 3.70 15.98
C ASP A 11 -22.05 4.25 17.34
N ARG A 12 -22.25 5.56 17.38
CA ARG A 12 -22.68 6.30 18.58
C ARG A 12 -23.93 7.09 18.26
N THR A 13 -24.93 6.95 19.11
CA THR A 13 -26.17 7.73 19.02
C THR A 13 -26.48 8.35 20.36
N VAL A 14 -26.80 9.64 20.35
CA VAL A 14 -27.26 10.36 21.54
C VAL A 14 -28.76 10.56 21.43
N ILE A 15 -29.50 10.14 22.46
CA ILE A 15 -30.95 10.28 22.56
C ILE A 15 -31.27 11.09 23.79
N ARG A 16 -32.26 11.99 23.70
CA ARG A 16 -32.81 12.70 24.84
C ARG A 16 -34.15 12.08 25.25
N SER A 17 -34.31 11.73 26.52
CA SER A 17 -35.50 11.03 27.02
C SER A 17 -35.84 11.41 28.46
N ASP A 18 -37.12 11.37 28.83
CA ASP A 18 -37.59 11.47 30.23
C ASP A 18 -37.64 10.10 30.93
N ALA A 19 -37.65 9.01 30.16
CA ALA A 19 -37.60 7.66 30.68
C ALA A 19 -36.18 7.07 30.48
N PRO A 20 -35.70 6.24 31.42
CA PRO A 20 -34.45 5.50 31.24
C PRO A 20 -34.44 4.71 29.94
N VAL A 21 -33.34 4.80 29.17
CA VAL A 21 -33.15 4.05 27.93
C VAL A 21 -32.36 2.78 28.25
N PRO A 22 -32.95 1.57 28.15
CA PRO A 22 -32.24 0.33 28.45
C PRO A 22 -31.02 0.14 27.56
N GLY A 23 -29.87 -0.22 28.16
CA GLY A 23 -28.62 -0.45 27.45
C GLY A 23 -27.87 0.81 27.01
N ALA A 24 -28.33 2.00 27.41
CA ALA A 24 -27.65 3.26 27.17
C ALA A 24 -26.97 3.80 28.44
N ASN A 25 -25.85 4.49 28.26
CA ASN A 25 -25.20 5.23 29.34
C ASN A 25 -25.84 6.61 29.49
N VAL A 26 -26.23 6.98 30.70
CA VAL A 26 -26.64 8.36 31.00
C VAL A 26 -25.42 9.26 30.83
N ILE A 27 -25.57 10.34 30.09
CA ILE A 27 -24.54 11.36 29.89
C ILE A 27 -24.73 12.40 31.00
N PRO A 28 -23.74 12.63 31.88
CA PRO A 28 -23.80 13.73 32.84
C PRO A 28 -24.00 15.07 32.14
N ASP A 29 -24.82 15.96 32.71
CA ASP A 29 -25.19 17.25 32.10
C ASP A 29 -23.96 18.08 31.69
N GLU A 30 -22.92 18.07 32.53
CA GLU A 30 -21.65 18.76 32.29
C GLU A 30 -20.83 18.17 31.12
N LEU A 31 -21.10 16.93 30.71
CA LEU A 31 -20.40 16.24 29.61
C LEU A 31 -21.18 16.24 28.30
N VAL A 32 -22.45 16.68 28.28
CA VAL A 32 -23.30 16.66 27.09
C VAL A 32 -22.65 17.40 25.92
N HIS A 33 -22.15 18.62 26.14
CA HIS A 33 -21.47 19.40 25.10
C HIS A 33 -20.18 18.72 24.61
N ALA A 34 -19.35 18.23 25.53
CA ALA A 34 -18.10 17.55 25.18
C ALA A 34 -18.35 16.28 24.34
N VAL A 35 -19.42 15.53 24.63
CA VAL A 35 -19.82 14.37 23.83
C VAL A 35 -20.18 14.77 22.40
N PHE A 36 -20.98 15.83 22.22
CA PHE A 36 -21.32 16.33 20.89
C PHE A 36 -20.08 16.83 20.13
N ASP A 37 -19.20 17.59 20.79
CA ASP A 37 -17.94 18.06 20.18
C ASP A 37 -17.08 16.88 19.70
N CYS A 38 -16.99 15.80 20.48
CA CYS A 38 -16.25 14.61 20.09
C CYS A 38 -16.91 13.87 18.91
N MET A 39 -18.24 13.83 18.84
CA MET A 39 -18.96 13.25 17.71
C MET A 39 -18.72 14.06 16.43
N ASP A 40 -18.82 15.39 16.51
CA ASP A 40 -18.62 16.29 15.38
C ASP A 40 -17.17 16.29 14.89
N ALA A 41 -16.20 16.21 15.81
CA ALA A 41 -14.78 16.10 15.48
C ALA A 41 -14.35 14.68 15.07
N GLY A 42 -15.24 13.68 15.17
CA GLY A 42 -14.91 12.28 14.89
C GLY A 42 -13.86 11.68 15.84
N ILE A 43 -13.69 12.25 17.04
CA ILE A 43 -12.77 11.78 18.05
C ILE A 43 -13.36 10.50 18.68
N PRO A 44 -12.63 9.37 18.74
CA PRO A 44 -13.13 8.22 19.48
C PRO A 44 -13.21 8.52 20.98
N PHE A 45 -14.37 8.26 21.58
CA PHE A 45 -14.62 8.41 23.01
C PHE A 45 -15.44 7.23 23.57
N ARG A 46 -15.39 7.01 24.88
CA ARG A 46 -16.33 6.17 25.63
C ARG A 46 -16.75 6.83 26.94
N LEU A 47 -17.94 6.48 27.43
CA LEU A 47 -18.38 6.83 28.77
C LEU A 47 -18.23 5.60 29.67
N VAL A 48 -17.44 5.72 30.73
CA VAL A 48 -17.23 4.67 31.74
C VAL A 48 -17.41 5.30 33.11
N ASP A 49 -18.31 4.74 33.92
CA ASP A 49 -18.60 5.21 35.29
C ASP A 49 -18.87 6.73 35.39
N GLY A 50 -19.56 7.30 34.40
CA GLY A 50 -19.88 8.74 34.35
C GLY A 50 -18.71 9.63 33.93
N GLN A 51 -17.60 9.06 33.48
CA GLN A 51 -16.43 9.79 32.98
C GLN A 51 -16.30 9.65 31.46
N LEU A 52 -15.98 10.75 30.79
CA LEU A 52 -15.66 10.77 29.36
C LEU A 52 -14.18 10.44 29.16
N GLU A 53 -13.92 9.29 28.56
CA GLU A 53 -12.59 8.92 28.10
C GLU A 53 -12.45 9.18 26.60
N LEU A 54 -11.34 9.81 26.21
CA LEU A 54 -11.00 10.09 24.81
C LEU A 54 -9.83 9.19 24.38
N ALA A 55 -9.81 8.80 23.11
CA ALA A 55 -8.63 8.22 22.51
C ALA A 55 -7.49 9.24 22.59
N SER A 56 -6.31 8.82 23.06
CA SER A 56 -5.14 9.67 22.94
C SER A 56 -4.69 9.68 21.48
N ASP A 57 -4.21 10.84 21.04
CA ASP A 57 -3.50 11.03 19.77
C ASP A 57 -4.35 11.01 18.48
N LEU A 58 -3.73 11.43 17.38
CA LEU A 58 -4.31 11.41 16.05
C LEU A 58 -4.44 9.96 15.57
N ARG A 59 -5.59 9.66 14.96
CA ARG A 59 -5.83 8.38 14.28
C ARG A 59 -4.77 8.14 13.19
N PRO A 60 -3.93 7.09 13.30
CA PRO A 60 -2.79 6.90 12.41
C PRO A 60 -3.20 6.46 11.00
N SER A 61 -4.34 5.79 10.85
CA SER A 61 -4.87 5.40 9.54
C SER A 61 -6.39 5.29 9.56
N ARG A 62 -7.03 5.35 8.39
CA ARG A 62 -8.48 5.11 8.25
C ARG A 62 -8.94 3.72 8.69
N HIS A 63 -8.00 2.78 8.82
CA HIS A 63 -8.26 1.40 9.25
C HIS A 63 -7.99 1.21 10.74
N ALA A 64 -7.38 2.19 11.41
CA ALA A 64 -7.10 2.10 12.83
C ALA A 64 -8.39 2.24 13.64
N THR A 65 -8.60 1.36 14.61
CA THR A 65 -9.59 1.51 15.68
C THR A 65 -8.85 1.69 17.00
N TYR A 66 -9.46 2.38 17.96
CA TYR A 66 -8.83 2.58 19.25
C TYR A 66 -9.19 1.41 20.18
N ASP A 67 -8.19 0.62 20.57
CA ASP A 67 -8.30 -0.42 21.58
C ASP A 67 -8.25 0.25 22.95
N TRP A 68 -9.41 0.36 23.60
CA TRP A 68 -9.57 1.04 24.87
C TRP A 68 -8.88 0.35 26.04
N GLU A 69 -8.72 -0.97 25.98
CA GLU A 69 -8.06 -1.75 27.03
C GLU A 69 -6.54 -1.58 26.94
N ARG A 70 -6.01 -1.56 25.70
CA ARG A 70 -4.59 -1.28 25.46
C ARG A 70 -4.25 0.21 25.45
N ARG A 71 -5.27 1.07 25.39
CA ARG A 71 -5.16 2.52 25.17
C ARG A 71 -4.24 2.83 23.98
N ALA A 72 -4.48 2.14 22.87
CA ALA A 72 -3.63 2.22 21.68
C ALA A 72 -4.46 2.06 20.40
N TRP A 73 -3.98 2.67 19.32
CA TRP A 73 -4.52 2.43 17.99
C TRP A 73 -4.10 1.05 17.47
N VAL A 74 -5.07 0.26 17.01
CA VAL A 74 -4.85 -1.05 16.40
C VAL A 74 -5.44 -1.07 15.00
N ASP A 75 -4.79 -1.75 14.06
CA ASP A 75 -5.34 -1.91 12.72
C ASP A 75 -6.53 -2.88 12.75
N ALA A 76 -7.70 -2.42 12.33
CA ALA A 76 -8.93 -3.20 12.34
C ALA A 76 -9.04 -4.18 11.17
N ARG A 77 -8.15 -4.11 10.17
CA ARG A 77 -8.09 -5.08 9.07
C ARG A 77 -7.76 -6.45 9.63
N THR A 78 -8.33 -7.47 9.02
CA THR A 78 -7.89 -8.85 9.23
C THR A 78 -6.49 -9.06 8.65
N LEU A 79 -5.79 -10.08 9.15
CA LEU A 79 -4.50 -10.50 8.58
C LEU A 79 -4.60 -10.77 7.07
N GLY A 80 -5.72 -11.33 6.61
CA GLY A 80 -5.97 -11.57 5.18
C GLY A 80 -6.05 -10.28 4.35
N GLU A 81 -6.74 -9.27 4.85
CA GLU A 81 -6.83 -7.94 4.20
C GLU A 81 -5.47 -7.24 4.16
N MET A 82 -4.69 -7.32 5.25
CA MET A 82 -3.33 -6.77 5.27
C MET A 82 -2.42 -7.45 4.25
N LYS A 83 -2.44 -8.79 4.17
CA LYS A 83 -1.70 -9.55 3.17
C LYS A 83 -2.10 -9.16 1.74
N ALA A 84 -3.40 -9.01 1.48
CA ALA A 84 -3.92 -8.62 0.18
C ALA A 84 -3.46 -7.21 -0.22
N GLN A 85 -3.53 -6.24 0.70
CA GLN A 85 -3.05 -4.89 0.46
C GLN A 85 -1.54 -4.87 0.22
N LYS A 86 -0.75 -5.53 1.07
CA LYS A 86 0.71 -5.59 0.92
C LYS A 86 1.12 -6.22 -0.40
N TRP A 87 0.41 -7.27 -0.85
CA TRP A 87 0.66 -7.86 -2.16
C TRP A 87 0.32 -6.90 -3.32
N ALA A 88 -0.68 -6.03 -3.17
CA ALA A 88 -0.96 -4.98 -4.15
C ALA A 88 0.18 -3.94 -4.22
N GLU A 89 0.72 -3.53 -3.08
CA GLU A 89 1.89 -2.63 -2.99
C GLU A 89 3.14 -3.25 -3.66
N VAL A 90 3.42 -4.53 -3.41
CA VAL A 90 4.54 -5.24 -4.04
C VAL A 90 4.36 -5.34 -5.56
N ARG A 91 3.14 -5.62 -6.05
CA ARG A 91 2.88 -5.63 -7.50
C ARG A 91 3.09 -4.27 -8.14
N ALA A 92 2.57 -3.20 -7.52
CA ALA A 92 2.77 -1.85 -8.02
C ALA A 92 4.27 -1.48 -8.08
N THR A 93 5.03 -1.87 -7.05
CA THR A 93 6.49 -1.66 -7.01
C THR A 93 7.21 -2.44 -8.09
N ARG A 94 6.85 -3.72 -8.31
CA ARG A 94 7.39 -4.54 -9.40
C ARG A 94 7.14 -3.85 -10.73
N ASP A 95 5.91 -3.45 -11.00
CA ASP A 95 5.53 -2.84 -12.28
C ASP A 95 6.31 -1.54 -12.49
N ALA A 96 6.43 -0.70 -11.48
CA ALA A 96 7.22 0.53 -11.55
C ALA A 96 8.72 0.27 -11.85
N LYS A 97 9.34 -0.75 -11.23
CA LYS A 97 10.75 -1.10 -11.50
C LYS A 97 10.93 -1.82 -12.84
N GLU A 98 10.00 -2.69 -13.22
CA GLU A 98 10.01 -3.40 -14.51
C GLU A 98 9.92 -2.42 -15.67
N PHE A 99 9.03 -1.43 -15.58
CA PHE A 99 8.77 -0.43 -16.63
C PHE A 99 9.57 0.87 -16.46
N GLY A 100 10.43 0.97 -15.44
CA GLY A 100 11.20 2.18 -15.09
C GLY A 100 12.54 2.34 -15.80
N GLY A 101 12.84 1.48 -16.76
CA GLY A 101 14.11 1.41 -17.47
C GLY A 101 15.10 0.40 -16.88
N PHE A 102 16.15 0.12 -17.64
CA PHE A 102 17.24 -0.78 -17.25
C PHE A 102 18.57 -0.31 -17.84
N THR A 103 19.68 -0.74 -17.23
CA THR A 103 21.04 -0.37 -17.68
C THR A 103 21.68 -1.49 -18.49
N TRP A 104 22.28 -1.14 -19.62
CA TRP A 104 23.18 -2.00 -20.37
C TRP A 104 24.38 -1.19 -20.88
N ASP A 105 25.58 -1.69 -20.60
CA ASP A 105 26.86 -1.08 -21.01
C ASP A 105 26.94 0.45 -20.77
N GLY A 106 26.58 0.87 -19.55
CA GLY A 106 26.60 2.27 -19.12
C GLY A 106 25.44 3.14 -19.64
N SER A 107 24.59 2.63 -20.53
CA SER A 107 23.43 3.33 -21.09
C SER A 107 22.13 2.89 -20.41
N ILE A 108 21.18 3.82 -20.27
CA ILE A 108 19.84 3.53 -19.73
C ILE A 108 18.85 3.40 -20.90
N PHE A 109 18.18 2.26 -20.96
CA PHE A 109 17.13 1.97 -21.94
C PHE A 109 15.77 2.06 -21.28
N ASP A 110 14.78 2.56 -22.01
CA ASP A 110 13.37 2.46 -21.62
C ASP A 110 12.93 1.00 -21.59
N SER A 111 12.05 0.67 -20.65
CA SER A 111 11.51 -0.69 -20.49
C SER A 111 10.00 -0.71 -20.29
N ASP A 112 9.28 0.36 -20.64
CA ASP A 112 7.82 0.31 -20.75
C ASP A 112 7.39 -0.78 -21.76
N ALA A 113 6.12 -1.20 -21.71
CA ALA A 113 5.62 -2.31 -22.51
C ALA A 113 5.90 -2.17 -24.03
N MET A 114 5.84 -0.95 -24.57
CA MET A 114 6.14 -0.69 -25.97
C MET A 114 7.64 -0.81 -26.23
N SER A 115 8.47 -0.24 -25.36
CA SER A 115 9.93 -0.34 -25.43
C SER A 115 10.43 -1.78 -25.33
N GLN A 116 9.85 -2.59 -24.43
CA GLN A 116 10.16 -4.03 -24.36
C GLN A 116 9.87 -4.74 -25.69
N SER A 117 8.69 -4.49 -26.27
CA SER A 117 8.30 -5.09 -27.55
C SER A 117 9.23 -4.69 -28.69
N ARG A 118 9.63 -3.41 -28.74
CA ARG A 118 10.59 -2.89 -29.74
C ARG A 118 11.97 -3.51 -29.59
N ILE A 119 12.49 -3.58 -28.36
CA ILE A 119 13.79 -4.19 -28.06
C ILE A 119 13.79 -5.65 -28.50
N MET A 120 12.76 -6.42 -28.15
CA MET A 120 12.66 -7.83 -28.54
C MET A 120 12.52 -8.01 -30.05
N GLY A 121 11.76 -7.15 -30.73
CA GLY A 121 11.67 -7.15 -32.19
C GLY A 121 13.00 -6.83 -32.89
N ALA A 122 13.71 -5.81 -32.40
CA ALA A 122 15.03 -5.45 -32.93
C ALA A 122 16.08 -6.55 -32.68
N ALA A 123 16.07 -7.17 -31.49
CA ALA A 123 16.92 -8.33 -31.20
C ALA A 123 16.63 -9.52 -32.12
N GLN A 124 15.35 -9.77 -32.46
CA GLN A 124 14.99 -10.81 -33.43
C GLN A 124 15.50 -10.50 -34.83
N LEU A 125 15.40 -9.24 -35.30
CA LEU A 125 15.96 -8.83 -36.59
C LEU A 125 17.49 -8.95 -36.63
N ALA A 126 18.15 -8.53 -35.55
CA ALA A 126 19.60 -8.67 -35.37
C ALA A 126 20.07 -10.13 -35.42
N GLN A 127 19.25 -11.08 -34.97
CA GLN A 127 19.56 -12.50 -35.06
C GLN A 127 19.57 -13.03 -36.51
N LEU A 128 18.78 -12.41 -37.40
CA LEU A 128 18.62 -12.83 -38.79
C LEU A 128 19.67 -12.22 -39.72
N ASP A 129 20.23 -11.08 -39.35
CA ASP A 129 21.20 -10.33 -40.15
C ASP A 129 22.46 -9.99 -39.33
N PRO A 130 23.59 -10.68 -39.54
CA PRO A 130 24.86 -10.33 -38.91
C PRO A 130 25.36 -8.92 -39.24
N GLY A 131 24.89 -8.31 -40.34
CA GLY A 131 25.19 -6.94 -40.73
C GLY A 131 24.26 -5.89 -40.11
N PHE A 132 23.31 -6.31 -39.25
CA PHE A 132 22.35 -5.41 -38.62
C PHE A 132 23.03 -4.28 -37.84
N GLN A 133 22.51 -3.08 -38.04
CA GLN A 133 22.88 -1.86 -37.34
C GLN A 133 21.62 -1.02 -37.10
N ILE A 134 21.51 -0.42 -35.93
CA ILE A 134 20.41 0.51 -35.61
C ILE A 134 20.91 1.66 -34.73
N ASP A 135 20.48 2.87 -35.04
CA ASP A 135 20.61 4.01 -34.13
C ASP A 135 19.43 3.99 -33.15
N TRP A 136 19.72 3.71 -31.89
CA TRP A 136 18.72 3.60 -30.84
C TRP A 136 18.69 4.88 -29.99
N THR A 137 17.50 5.45 -29.78
CA THR A 137 17.30 6.55 -28.83
C THR A 137 17.16 5.98 -27.42
N LEU A 138 18.08 6.34 -26.54
CA LEU A 138 18.12 5.95 -25.13
C LEU A 138 17.10 6.75 -24.29
N ALA A 139 16.90 6.34 -23.04
CA ALA A 139 15.94 6.97 -22.13
C ALA A 139 16.24 8.47 -21.84
N ASP A 140 17.50 8.86 -21.94
CA ASP A 140 17.95 10.25 -21.80
C ASP A 140 17.89 11.06 -23.12
N ASN A 141 17.29 10.49 -24.17
CA ASN A 141 17.20 11.01 -25.54
C ASN A 141 18.54 11.13 -26.29
N THR A 142 19.64 10.58 -25.76
CA THR A 142 20.86 10.41 -26.55
C THR A 142 20.70 9.25 -27.53
N VAL A 143 21.53 9.21 -28.57
CA VAL A 143 21.49 8.16 -29.60
C VAL A 143 22.73 7.30 -29.48
N ARG A 144 22.53 5.97 -29.54
CA ARG A 144 23.60 4.98 -29.55
C ARG A 144 23.42 4.05 -30.75
N SER A 145 24.46 3.94 -31.57
CA SER A 145 24.51 2.94 -32.64
C SER A 145 24.77 1.56 -32.04
N LEU A 146 23.93 0.59 -32.37
CA LEU A 146 23.99 -0.79 -31.89
C LEU A 146 24.18 -1.74 -33.06
N SER A 147 25.20 -2.58 -32.96
CA SER A 147 25.39 -3.71 -33.87
C SER A 147 24.42 -4.85 -33.58
N ALA A 148 24.40 -5.86 -34.46
CA ALA A 148 23.68 -7.11 -34.21
C ALA A 148 24.01 -7.73 -32.84
N VAL A 149 25.29 -7.76 -32.48
CA VAL A 149 25.76 -8.32 -31.20
C VAL A 149 25.27 -7.48 -30.02
N ASP A 150 25.34 -6.15 -30.14
CA ASP A 150 24.88 -5.23 -29.10
C ASP A 150 23.37 -5.37 -28.87
N MET A 151 22.58 -5.40 -29.94
CA MET A 151 21.12 -5.50 -29.84
C MET A 151 20.67 -6.83 -29.22
N LEU A 152 21.36 -7.93 -29.53
CA LEU A 152 21.13 -9.21 -28.85
C LEU A 152 21.47 -9.13 -27.36
N ALA A 153 22.58 -8.50 -27.00
CA ALA A 153 22.99 -8.32 -25.61
C ALA A 153 22.01 -7.42 -24.82
N VAL A 154 21.48 -6.36 -25.44
CA VAL A 154 20.42 -5.51 -24.87
C VAL A 154 19.15 -6.33 -24.64
N GLY A 155 18.74 -7.17 -25.58
CA GLY A 155 17.59 -8.07 -25.41
C GLY A 155 17.76 -9.04 -24.23
N VAL A 156 18.95 -9.63 -24.07
CA VAL A 156 19.29 -10.48 -22.93
C VAL A 156 19.25 -9.69 -21.61
N ALA A 157 19.81 -8.48 -21.59
CA ALA A 157 19.80 -7.62 -20.42
C ALA A 157 18.38 -7.20 -20.01
N LEU A 158 17.50 -6.88 -20.97
CA LEU A 158 16.09 -6.63 -20.70
C LEU A 158 15.42 -7.87 -20.07
N GLY A 159 15.64 -9.05 -20.64
CA GLY A 159 15.10 -10.30 -20.11
C GLY A 159 15.57 -10.57 -18.68
N ALA A 160 16.85 -10.33 -18.38
CA ALA A 160 17.40 -10.44 -17.04
C ALA A 160 16.79 -9.43 -16.06
N HIS A 161 16.60 -8.18 -16.47
CA HIS A 161 15.95 -7.14 -15.68
C HIS A 161 14.52 -7.54 -15.27
N VAL A 162 13.68 -7.90 -16.25
CA VAL A 162 12.29 -8.33 -16.01
C VAL A 162 12.27 -9.57 -15.10
N ALA A 163 13.12 -10.56 -15.37
CA ALA A 163 13.20 -11.77 -14.57
C ALA A 163 13.57 -11.48 -13.11
N ALA A 164 14.50 -10.55 -12.86
CA ALA A 164 14.91 -10.15 -11.52
C ALA A 164 13.77 -9.48 -10.74
N GLN A 165 13.00 -8.58 -11.37
CA GLN A 165 11.85 -7.94 -10.70
C GLN A 165 10.78 -8.99 -10.34
N HIS A 166 10.48 -9.90 -11.26
CA HIS A 166 9.54 -10.98 -10.99
C HIS A 166 10.03 -11.98 -9.93
N ALA A 167 11.34 -12.27 -9.88
CA ALA A 167 11.91 -13.13 -8.85
C ALA A 167 11.75 -12.51 -7.47
N THR A 168 12.08 -11.22 -7.32
CA THR A 168 11.91 -10.46 -6.09
C THR A 168 10.43 -10.45 -5.66
N ALA A 169 9.51 -10.16 -6.57
CA ALA A 169 8.08 -10.16 -6.26
C ALA A 169 7.56 -11.53 -5.79
N ARG A 170 8.08 -12.65 -6.34
CA ARG A 170 7.71 -14.00 -5.89
C ARG A 170 8.17 -14.28 -4.47
N GLU A 171 9.39 -13.89 -4.14
CA GLU A 171 9.96 -14.04 -2.79
C GLU A 171 9.16 -13.22 -1.78
N LEU A 172 8.91 -11.94 -2.06
CA LEU A 172 8.09 -11.09 -1.19
C LEU A 172 6.66 -11.62 -1.02
N ARG A 173 6.07 -12.19 -2.07
CA ARG A 173 4.76 -12.85 -1.98
C ARG A 173 4.79 -14.04 -1.03
N ALA A 174 5.86 -14.85 -1.06
CA ALA A 174 6.03 -15.97 -0.14
C ALA A 174 6.13 -15.48 1.31
N GLN A 175 6.90 -14.41 1.57
CA GLN A 175 7.01 -13.78 2.89
C GLN A 175 5.66 -13.25 3.39
N ILE A 176 4.91 -12.54 2.55
CA ILE A 176 3.55 -12.05 2.89
C ILE A 176 2.65 -13.22 3.28
N HIS A 177 2.67 -14.31 2.53
CA HIS A 177 1.83 -15.48 2.84
C HIS A 177 2.25 -16.15 4.14
N ALA A 178 3.55 -16.23 4.42
CA ALA A 178 4.10 -16.83 5.64
C ALA A 178 3.93 -15.96 6.90
N ALA A 179 3.70 -14.65 6.77
CA ALA A 179 3.55 -13.75 7.90
C ALA A 179 2.41 -14.17 8.86
N ALA A 180 2.71 -14.19 10.16
CA ALA A 180 1.81 -14.66 11.21
C ALA A 180 0.93 -13.56 11.82
N ASP A 181 1.31 -12.30 11.64
CA ASP A 181 0.66 -11.14 12.24
C ASP A 181 0.81 -9.87 11.37
N HIS A 182 0.19 -8.78 11.82
CA HIS A 182 0.17 -7.50 11.11
C HIS A 182 1.56 -6.90 10.94
N GLN A 183 2.39 -6.97 11.99
CA GLN A 183 3.74 -6.41 12.00
C GLN A 183 4.64 -7.13 10.99
N ALA A 184 4.56 -8.46 10.92
CA ALA A 184 5.31 -9.26 9.95
C ALA A 184 4.90 -8.95 8.51
N VAL A 185 3.62 -8.68 8.24
CA VAL A 185 3.17 -8.23 6.91
C VAL A 185 3.71 -6.84 6.58
N GLU A 186 3.66 -5.91 7.53
CA GLU A 186 4.16 -4.54 7.34
C GLU A 186 5.66 -4.48 7.08
N ALA A 187 6.43 -5.37 7.72
CA ALA A 187 7.88 -5.45 7.56
C ALA A 187 8.32 -5.94 6.16
N VAL A 188 7.43 -6.55 5.36
CA VAL A 188 7.78 -6.96 4.00
C VAL A 188 7.94 -5.72 3.12
N ALA A 189 9.15 -5.52 2.62
CA ALA A 189 9.53 -4.39 1.78
C ALA A 189 10.35 -4.85 0.57
N TRP A 190 10.24 -4.09 -0.52
CA TRP A 190 11.09 -4.31 -1.69
C TRP A 190 12.54 -3.89 -1.35
N PRO A 191 13.57 -4.69 -1.67
CA PRO A 191 14.97 -4.32 -1.42
C PRO A 191 15.40 -3.06 -2.17
N ASP A 192 16.28 -2.25 -1.58
CA ASP A 192 16.81 -1.04 -2.22
C ASP A 192 17.52 -1.34 -3.56
#